data_AF-A0A0B3ABJ2-F1
#
_entry.id   AF-A0A0B3ABJ2-F1
#
_cell.length_a   1.000
_cell.length_b   1.000
_cell.length_c   1.000
_cell.angle_alpha   90.00
_cell.angle_beta   90.00
_cell.angle_gamma   90.00
#
_symmetry.space_group_name_H-M   'P 1'
#
loop_
_entity.id
_entity.type
_entity.pdbx_description
1 polymer ?
#
loop_
_entity_poly.entity_id
_entity_poly.type
_entity_poly.pdbx_seq_one_letter_code
_entity_poly.pdbx_strand_id
1 'polypeptide(L)' 'MSSPKYWEMDGEGKAILKQGREVSPGIFEIEISEEDYEESFGAAKECPVNCIHIINLETGEEII' A
#
# COMPACT_ATOMS: atom_id res chain seq x y z
N MET A 1 0.46 -8.80 9.21
CA MET A 1 -0.09 -7.68 8.42
C MET A 1 -0.35 -6.52 9.34
N SER A 2 0.59 -5.58 9.37
CA SER A 2 0.76 -4.57 10.41
C SER A 2 0.39 -3.17 9.95
N SER A 3 -0.60 -2.99 9.04
CA SER A 3 -1.17 -1.65 8.78
C SER A 3 -2.69 -1.70 8.57
N PRO A 4 -3.47 -1.92 9.64
CA PRO A 4 -4.94 -1.98 9.56
C PRO A 4 -5.57 -0.62 9.24
N LYS A 5 -4.80 0.47 9.29
CA LYS A 5 -5.23 1.82 8.90
C LYS A 5 -5.53 1.89 7.40
N TYR A 6 -4.67 1.28 6.58
CA TYR A 6 -4.77 1.31 5.12
C TYR A 6 -5.26 0.02 4.51
N TRP A 7 -5.18 -1.10 5.21
CA TRP A 7 -5.53 -2.40 4.65
C TRP A 7 -6.68 -3.05 5.41
N GLU A 8 -7.64 -3.61 4.68
CA GLU A 8 -8.63 -4.56 5.20
C GLU A 8 -8.45 -5.91 4.54
N MET A 9 -8.71 -6.98 5.30
CA MET A 9 -8.83 -8.31 4.73
C MET A 9 -10.27 -8.52 4.28
N ASP A 10 -10.46 -8.90 3.03
CA ASP A 10 -11.76 -9.35 2.56
C ASP A 10 -12.11 -10.74 3.12
N GLY A 11 -13.33 -11.21 2.83
CA GLY A 11 -13.80 -12.52 3.25
C GLY A 11 -13.04 -13.71 2.63
N GLU A 12 -12.17 -13.46 1.64
CA GLU A 12 -11.32 -14.46 1.00
C GLU A 12 -9.87 -14.42 1.52
N GLY A 13 -9.57 -13.53 2.46
CA GLY A 13 -8.23 -13.36 3.02
C GLY A 13 -7.28 -12.57 2.12
N LYS A 14 -7.79 -11.73 1.22
CA LYS A 14 -6.98 -10.79 0.43
C LYS A 14 -6.96 -9.42 1.11
N ALA A 15 -5.80 -8.79 1.11
CA ALA A 15 -5.66 -7.41 1.57
C ALA A 15 -6.17 -6.45 0.49
N ILE A 16 -7.13 -5.61 0.85
CA ILE A 16 -7.70 -4.54 0.03
C ILE A 16 -7.28 -3.19 0.63
N LEU A 17 -6.85 -2.28 -0.24
CA LEU A 17 -6.50 -0.92 0.15
C LEU A 17 -7.77 -0.11 0.46
N LYS A 18 -7.92 0.30 1.72
CA LYS A 18 -9.01 1.15 2.18
C LYS A 18 -8.89 2.54 1.55
N GLN A 19 -10.00 3.05 1.02
CA GLN A 19 -10.09 4.41 0.48
C GLN A 19 -9.10 4.71 -0.66
N GLY A 20 -8.50 3.68 -1.26
CA GLY A 20 -7.63 3.83 -2.42
C GLY A 20 -8.40 4.35 -3.62
N ARG A 21 -7.80 5.28 -4.36
CA ARG A 21 -8.30 5.72 -5.66
C ARG A 21 -7.85 4.72 -6.71
N GLU A 22 -8.80 4.18 -7.48
CA GLU A 22 -8.47 3.36 -8.64
C GLU A 22 -7.84 4.25 -9.73
N VAL A 23 -6.61 3.92 -10.13
CA VAL A 23 -5.86 4.63 -11.18
C VAL A 23 -5.80 3.83 -12.48
N SER A 24 -5.95 2.52 -12.38
CA SER A 24 -6.14 1.62 -13.51
C SER A 24 -6.86 0.34 -13.03
N PRO A 25 -7.41 -0.49 -13.93
CA PRO A 25 -8.20 -1.65 -13.55
C PRO A 25 -7.46 -2.57 -12.56
N GLY A 26 -7.92 -2.57 -11.30
CA GLY A 26 -7.33 -3.38 -10.23
C GLY A 26 -6.08 -2.80 -9.56
N ILE A 27 -5.66 -1.57 -9.89
CA ILE A 27 -4.58 -0.84 -9.21
C ILE A 27 -5.18 0.34 -8.45
N PHE A 28 -4.93 0.36 -7.14
CA PHE A 28 -5.41 1.37 -6.23
C PHE A 28 -4.23 2.08 -5.59
N GLU A 29 -4.32 3.40 -5.47
CA GLU A 29 -3.30 4.24 -4.85
C GLU A 29 -3.89 5.02 -3.69
N ILE A 30 -3.08 5.28 -2.67
CA ILE A 30 -3.41 6.20 -1.59
C ILE A 30 -2.18 7.03 -1.26
N GLU A 31 -2.39 8.31 -0.99
CA GLU A 31 -1.36 9.17 -0.42
C GLU A 31 -1.29 8.92 1.09
N ILE A 32 -0.10 8.55 1.57
CA ILE A 32 0.18 8.35 2.99
C ILE A 32 1.05 9.49 3.52
N SER A 33 0.94 9.77 4.81
CA SER A 33 1.83 10.72 5.47
C SER A 33 3.20 10.09 5.74
N GLU A 34 4.22 10.90 6.00
CA GLU A 34 5.56 10.41 6.38
C GLU A 34 5.52 9.59 7.68
N GLU A 35 4.61 9.90 8.61
CA GLU A 35 4.42 9.13 9.84
C GLU A 35 3.94 7.70 9.59
N ASP A 36 3.24 7.48 8.47
CA ASP A 36 2.68 6.20 8.06
C ASP A 36 3.62 5.42 7.11
N TYR A 37 4.74 6.03 6.71
CA TYR A 37 5.69 5.46 5.75
C TYR A 37 6.34 4.19 6.29
N GLU A 38 6.86 4.20 7.53
CA GLU A 38 7.55 3.03 8.08
C GLU A 38 6.63 1.80 8.16
N GLU A 39 5.38 2.01 8.57
CA GLU A 39 4.36 0.97 8.67
C GLU A 39 4.02 0.39 7.28
N SER A 40 3.80 1.27 6.30
CA SER A 40 3.48 0.89 4.92
C SER A 40 4.64 0.20 4.23
N PHE A 41 5.86 0.65 4.46
CA PHE A 41 7.09 0.05 3.94
C PHE A 41 7.33 -1.35 4.53
N GLY A 42 7.05 -1.53 5.82
CA GLY A 42 7.05 -2.84 6.46
C GLY A 42 6.06 -3.80 5.79
N ALA A 43 4.83 -3.35 5.55
CA ALA A 43 3.82 -4.15 4.87
C ALA A 43 4.22 -4.51 3.43
N ALA A 44 4.83 -3.58 2.69
CA ALA A 44 5.34 -3.83 1.34
C ALA A 44 6.44 -4.90 1.33
N LYS A 45 7.39 -4.81 2.27
CA LYS A 45 8.48 -5.80 2.40
C LYS A 45 8.03 -7.20 2.80
N GLU A 46 6.96 -7.30 3.58
CA GLU A 46 6.41 -8.59 4.03
C GLU A 46 5.48 -9.22 2.98
N CYS A 47 5.08 -8.48 1.94
CA CYS A 47 4.13 -8.96 0.95
C CYS A 47 4.77 -10.04 0.05
N PRO A 48 4.35 -11.31 0.15
CA PRO A 48 5.02 -12.42 -0.54
C PRO A 48 4.90 -12.37 -2.06
N VAL A 49 3.97 -11.56 -2.58
CA VAL A 49 3.68 -11.40 -4.00
C VAL A 49 4.14 -10.05 -4.56
N ASN A 50 4.85 -9.22 -3.77
CA ASN A 50 5.40 -7.92 -4.18
C ASN A 50 4.40 -7.02 -4.92
N CYS A 51 3.17 -6.92 -4.42
CA CYS A 51 2.10 -6.14 -5.06
C CYS A 51 1.86 -4.76 -4.42
N ILE A 52 2.74 -4.32 -3.53
CA ILE A 52 2.64 -3.04 -2.84
C ILE A 52 3.88 -2.24 -3.23
N HIS A 53 3.66 -1.13 -3.94
CA HIS A 53 4.72 -0.23 -4.39
C HIS A 53 4.64 1.08 -3.61
N ILE A 54 5.79 1.66 -3.27
CA ILE A 54 5.85 2.97 -2.60
C ILE A 54 6.66 3.92 -3.46
N ILE A 55 6.05 5.05 -3.81
CA ILE A 55 6.65 6.07 -4.68
C ILE A 55 6.82 7.36 -3.88
N ASN A 56 8.00 7.95 -3.93
CA ASN A 56 8.22 9.30 -3.41
C ASN A 56 7.59 10.31 -4.38
N LEU A 57 6.57 11.04 -3.92
CA LEU A 57 5.84 11.98 -4.77
C LEU A 57 6.65 13.24 -5.14
N GLU A 58 7.68 13.59 -4.36
CA GLU A 58 8.55 14.74 -4.66
C GLU A 58 9.56 14.42 -5.76
N THR A 59 10.15 13.22 -5.71
CA THR A 59 11.21 12.81 -6.65
C THR A 59 10.71 11.94 -7.81
N GLY A 60 9.54 11.32 -7.65
CA GLY A 60 9.01 10.31 -8.57
C GLY A 60 9.72 8.95 -8.47
N GLU A 61 10.55 8.73 -7.45
CA GLU A 61 11.33 7.50 -7.29
C GLU A 61 10.51 6.39 -6.65
N GLU A 62 10.50 5.20 -7.28
CA GLU A 62 9.95 3.98 -6.68
C GLU A 62 10.95 3.40 -5.69
N ILE A 63 10.51 3.25 -4.44
CA ILE A 63 11.31 2.79 -3.31
C ILE A 63 11.29 1.25 -3.21
N ILE A 64 10.14 0.64 -3.51
CA ILE A 64 9.89 -0.81 -3.50
C ILE A 64 8.80 -1.17 -4.49
#